data_AF-A0A645D2I5-F1
#
_entry.id   AF-A0A645D2I5-F1
#
_cell.length_a   1.000
_cell.length_b   1.000
_cell.length_c   1.000
_cell.angle_alpha   90.00
_cell.angle_beta   90.00
_cell.angle_gamma   90.00
#
_symmetry.space_group_name_H-M   'P 1'
#
loop_
_entity.id
_entity.type
_entity.pdbx_description
1 polymer ?
#
loop_
_entity_poly.entity_id
_entity_poly.type
_entity_poly.pdbx_seq_one_letter_code
_entity_poly.pdbx_strand_id
1 'polypeptide(L)'
;MYHYIYSFANNVAKLLFDFNAYNEEYNYDITYKDNYKVEVISKNNNEKYIIDISTRGEEYLSEIYDENGKLKQPISGFVNPLSGLYPVDFDSNGVYELLAYQKIAGRYNADSLGYVLNTLKWKDNRFVLDNQNVAIFGSQT
;
A
#
# COMPACT_ATOMS: atom_id res chain seq x y z
N MET A 1 -10.86 9.49 -2.22
CA MET A 1 -11.97 9.62 -1.25
C MET A 1 -11.35 10.08 0.05
N TYR A 2 -11.98 10.98 0.80
CA TYR A 2 -11.45 11.43 2.09
C TYR A 2 -12.09 10.59 3.21
N HIS A 3 -11.29 10.16 4.19
CA HIS A 3 -11.73 9.33 5.31
C HIS A 3 -11.40 10.01 6.63
N TYR A 4 -12.41 10.17 7.49
CA TYR A 4 -12.24 10.71 8.84
C TYR A 4 -13.07 9.89 9.82
N ILE A 5 -12.55 9.68 11.02
CA ILE A 5 -13.29 9.02 12.11
C ILE A 5 -13.34 9.95 13.29
N TYR A 6 -14.53 10.15 13.83
CA TYR A 6 -14.77 10.97 15.02
C TYR A 6 -15.42 10.12 16.11
N SER A 7 -15.07 10.40 17.36
CA SER A 7 -15.82 9.97 18.53
C SER A 7 -16.60 11.14 19.11
N PHE A 8 -17.77 10.83 19.68
CA PHE A 8 -18.61 11.76 20.44
C PHE A 8 -18.76 11.30 21.90
N ALA A 9 -17.81 10.53 22.40
CA ALA A 9 -17.81 10.09 23.80
C ALA A 9 -17.95 11.30 24.74
N ASN A 10 -18.83 11.19 25.73
CA ASN A 10 -19.17 12.26 26.67
C ASN A 10 -19.67 13.56 25.99
N ASN A 11 -20.30 13.45 24.82
CA ASN A 11 -20.76 14.58 24.00
C ASN A 11 -19.64 15.54 23.55
N VAL A 12 -18.39 15.07 23.50
CA VAL A 12 -17.25 15.83 23.02
C VAL A 12 -16.77 15.23 21.70
N ALA A 13 -16.85 16.02 20.63
CA ALA A 13 -16.31 15.63 19.33
C ALA A 13 -14.79 15.53 19.39
N LYS A 14 -14.24 14.37 19.05
CA LYS A 14 -12.80 14.12 18.98
C LYS A 14 -12.45 13.42 17.67
N LEU A 15 -11.55 14.03 16.90
CA LEU A 15 -10.96 13.41 15.71
C LEU A 15 -10.06 12.24 16.12
N LEU A 16 -10.33 11.06 15.58
CA LEU A 16 -9.60 9.82 15.88
C LEU A 16 -8.75 9.33 14.70
N PHE A 17 -9.16 9.64 13.47
CA PHE A 17 -8.43 9.31 12.24
C PHE A 17 -8.59 10.45 11.24
N ASP A 18 -7.48 10.87 10.64
CA ASP A 18 -7.42 11.93 9.62
C ASP A 18 -6.75 11.41 8.34
N PHE A 19 -7.42 11.61 7.21
CA PHE A 19 -6.93 11.19 5.90
C PHE A 19 -5.57 11.79 5.53
N ASN A 20 -5.38 13.09 5.74
CA ASN A 20 -4.16 13.77 5.35
C ASN A 20 -3.01 13.32 6.25
N ALA A 21 -3.23 13.27 7.56
CA ALA A 21 -2.23 12.80 8.51
C ALA A 21 -1.77 11.36 8.21
N TYR A 22 -2.70 10.47 7.85
CA TYR A 22 -2.37 9.11 7.44
C TYR A 22 -1.46 9.10 6.20
N ASN A 23 -1.79 9.87 5.15
CA ASN A 23 -0.97 9.90 3.93
C ASN A 23 0.40 10.55 4.14
N GLU A 24 0.52 11.49 5.08
CA GLU A 24 1.79 12.07 5.49
C GLU A 24 2.66 11.09 6.29
N GLU A 25 2.05 10.20 7.08
CA GLU A 25 2.76 9.21 7.90
C GLU A 25 3.22 7.98 7.10
N TYR A 26 2.35 7.44 6.23
CA TYR A 26 2.59 6.18 5.51
C TYR A 26 3.10 6.43 4.08
N ASN A 27 4.43 6.50 3.98
CA ASN A 27 5.17 6.71 2.73
C ASN A 27 5.99 5.49 2.32
N TYR A 28 6.22 5.36 1.02
CA TYR A 28 6.89 4.20 0.43
C TYR A 28 7.83 4.60 -0.71
N ASP A 29 8.94 3.89 -0.83
CA ASP A 29 9.81 3.96 -2.01
C ASP A 29 9.52 2.76 -2.92
N ILE A 30 9.21 3.03 -4.19
CA ILE A 30 8.94 2.00 -5.20
C ILE A 30 10.04 2.05 -6.24
N THR A 31 10.82 0.98 -6.36
CA THR A 31 11.98 0.92 -7.26
C THR A 31 11.95 -0.36 -8.08
N TYR A 32 11.97 -0.22 -9.40
CA TYR A 32 12.13 -1.38 -10.27
C TYR A 32 13.57 -1.93 -10.13
N LYS A 33 13.72 -3.25 -10.21
CA LYS A 33 14.99 -3.97 -10.19
C LYS A 33 15.06 -4.93 -11.37
N ASP A 34 16.26 -5.39 -11.69
CA ASP A 34 16.49 -6.43 -12.68
C ASP A 34 15.67 -7.71 -12.37
N ASN A 35 15.49 -8.55 -13.39
CA ASN A 35 14.78 -9.82 -13.34
C ASN A 35 13.29 -9.67 -12.99
N TYR A 36 12.65 -8.64 -13.57
CA TYR A 36 11.20 -8.42 -13.47
C TYR A 36 10.71 -8.26 -12.03
N LYS A 37 11.48 -7.55 -11.20
CA LYS A 37 11.14 -7.31 -9.79
C LYS A 37 10.86 -5.85 -9.53
N VAL A 38 9.93 -5.58 -8.63
CA VAL A 38 9.69 -4.25 -8.07
C VAL A 38 9.87 -4.32 -6.56
N GLU A 39 10.79 -3.51 -6.05
CA GLU A 39 11.02 -3.34 -4.63
C GLU A 39 10.10 -2.25 -4.07
N VAL A 40 9.47 -2.56 -2.94
CA VAL A 40 8.61 -1.65 -2.19
C VAL A 40 9.19 -1.57 -0.78
N ILE A 41 9.59 -0.38 -0.35
CA ILE A 41 10.11 -0.13 1.00
C ILE A 41 9.12 0.76 1.73
N SER A 42 8.59 0.30 2.86
CA SER A 42 7.80 1.16 3.73
C SER A 42 8.69 1.93 4.68
N LYS A 43 8.58 3.27 4.66
CA LYS A 43 9.40 4.14 5.51
C LYS A 43 8.96 4.12 6.98
N ASN A 44 7.71 3.76 7.24
CA ASN A 44 7.15 3.80 8.58
C ASN A 44 7.73 2.69 9.48
N ASN A 45 7.89 1.48 8.94
CA ASN A 45 8.38 0.31 9.68
C ASN A 45 9.66 -0.32 9.10
N ASN A 46 10.23 0.25 8.02
CA ASN A 46 11.42 -0.24 7.30
C ASN A 46 11.27 -1.65 6.71
N GLU A 47 10.05 -2.10 6.46
CA GLU A 47 9.82 -3.37 5.78
C GLU A 47 10.04 -3.27 4.28
N LYS A 48 10.52 -4.39 3.71
CA LYS A 48 10.82 -4.53 2.29
C LYS A 48 9.97 -5.64 1.69
N TYR A 49 9.35 -5.34 0.57
CA TYR A 49 8.58 -6.28 -0.24
C TYR A 49 9.14 -6.34 -1.65
N ILE A 50 9.06 -7.52 -2.28
CA ILE A 50 9.44 -7.73 -3.67
C ILE A 50 8.21 -8.24 -4.43
N ILE A 51 7.75 -7.48 -5.40
CA ILE A 51 6.70 -7.87 -6.34
C ILE A 51 7.37 -8.46 -7.57
N ASP A 52 6.99 -9.68 -7.93
CA ASP A 52 7.36 -10.29 -9.21
C ASP A 52 6.34 -9.86 -10.27
N ILE A 53 6.82 -9.21 -11.33
CA ILE A 53 6.00 -8.76 -12.45
C ILE A 53 6.23 -9.59 -13.72
N SER A 54 6.90 -10.73 -13.64
CA SER A 54 7.14 -11.64 -14.78
C SER A 54 5.85 -12.19 -15.41
N THR A 55 4.73 -12.13 -14.70
CA THR A 55 3.41 -12.50 -15.22
C THR A 55 2.77 -11.42 -16.10
N ARG A 56 3.41 -10.25 -16.25
CA ARG A 56 2.96 -9.21 -17.20
C ARG A 56 3.26 -9.64 -18.64
N GLY A 57 2.49 -9.07 -19.56
CA GLY A 57 2.67 -9.34 -20.99
C GLY A 57 4.05 -8.92 -21.50
N GLU A 58 4.53 -9.64 -22.52
CA GLU A 58 5.84 -9.42 -23.15
C GLU A 58 6.01 -7.98 -23.66
N GLU A 59 4.96 -7.39 -24.26
CA GLU A 59 4.96 -5.99 -24.71
C GLU A 59 5.32 -5.04 -23.55
N TYR A 60 4.66 -5.19 -22.39
CA TYR A 60 4.94 -4.36 -21.22
C TYR A 60 6.35 -4.59 -20.68
N LEU A 61 6.81 -5.84 -20.58
CA LEU A 61 8.12 -6.16 -20.03
C LEU A 61 9.27 -5.72 -20.95
N SER A 62 9.10 -5.88 -22.26
CA SER A 62 10.11 -5.50 -23.26
C SER A 62 10.31 -3.99 -23.34
N GLU A 63 9.36 -3.15 -22.91
CA GLU A 63 9.60 -1.71 -22.77
C GLU A 63 10.55 -1.35 -21.61
N ILE A 64 10.59 -2.19 -20.57
CA ILE A 64 11.28 -1.91 -19.31
C ILE A 64 12.65 -2.60 -19.25
N TYR A 65 12.72 -3.81 -19.78
CA TYR A 65 13.88 -4.70 -19.67
C TYR A 65 14.48 -5.01 -21.03
N ASP A 66 15.78 -5.31 -21.05
CA ASP A 66 16.43 -5.94 -22.18
C ASP A 66 16.13 -7.44 -22.26
N GLU A 67 16.65 -8.11 -23.28
CA GLU A 67 16.50 -9.54 -23.53
C GLU A 67 17.05 -10.43 -22.40
N ASN A 68 17.93 -9.91 -21.55
CA ASN A 68 18.51 -10.61 -20.41
C ASN A 68 17.76 -10.31 -19.09
N GLY A 69 16.64 -9.58 -19.15
CA GLY A 69 15.88 -9.19 -17.98
C GLY A 69 16.51 -8.05 -17.17
N LYS A 70 17.50 -7.35 -17.71
CA LYS A 70 18.13 -6.19 -17.05
C LYS A 70 17.36 -4.91 -17.36
N LEU A 71 17.23 -4.03 -16.37
CA LEU A 71 16.61 -2.73 -16.58
C LEU A 71 17.36 -1.92 -17.63
N LYS A 72 16.61 -1.39 -18.60
CA LYS A 72 17.14 -0.49 -19.62
C LYS A 72 17.55 0.86 -19.03
N GLN A 73 16.85 1.30 -17.99
CA GLN A 73 17.11 2.54 -17.25
C GLN A 73 16.49 2.44 -15.85
N PRO A 74 16.95 3.24 -14.86
CA PRO A 74 16.31 3.31 -13.55
C PRO A 74 14.85 3.77 -13.65
N ILE A 75 13.95 3.09 -12.93
CA ILE A 75 12.51 3.43 -12.90
C ILE A 75 12.03 3.38 -11.46
N SER A 76 11.28 4.41 -11.08
CA SER A 76 10.54 4.46 -9.81
C SER A 76 9.05 4.42 -10.08
N GLY A 77 8.33 3.75 -9.19
CA GLY A 77 6.87 3.86 -9.10
C GLY A 77 6.47 4.86 -8.02
N PHE A 78 5.20 4.82 -7.64
CA PHE A 78 4.68 5.63 -6.54
C PHE A 78 3.50 4.92 -5.87
N VAL A 79 3.19 5.36 -4.65
CA VAL A 79 2.00 4.88 -3.94
C VAL A 79 0.98 6.00 -3.90
N ASN A 80 -0.24 5.68 -4.29
CA ASN A 80 -1.33 6.64 -4.25
C ASN A 80 -1.77 6.95 -2.82
N PRO A 81 -2.41 8.11 -2.60
CA PRO A 81 -3.13 8.36 -1.36
C PRO A 81 -4.15 7.25 -1.06
N LEU A 82 -4.50 7.13 0.22
CA LEU A 82 -5.50 6.21 0.76
C LEU A 82 -6.75 6.17 -0.14
N SER A 83 -7.05 5.00 -0.69
CA SER A 83 -8.17 4.81 -1.60
C SER A 83 -9.35 4.07 -0.98
N GLY A 84 -9.13 3.38 0.14
CA GLY A 84 -10.16 2.67 0.89
C GLY A 84 -9.74 2.48 2.35
N LEU A 85 -10.72 2.58 3.24
CA LEU A 85 -10.55 2.38 4.68
C LEU A 85 -11.75 1.59 5.18
N TYR A 86 -11.50 0.38 5.68
CA TYR A 86 -12.55 -0.56 6.05
C TYR A 86 -12.42 -0.92 7.54
N PRO A 87 -13.49 -0.80 8.33
CA PRO A 87 -13.50 -1.35 9.67
C PRO A 87 -13.61 -2.87 9.56
N VAL A 88 -12.68 -3.60 10.19
CA VAL A 88 -12.65 -5.07 10.19
C VAL A 88 -12.33 -5.54 11.60
N ASP A 89 -13.10 -6.48 12.12
CA ASP A 89 -12.80 -7.21 13.35
C ASP A 89 -12.14 -8.53 12.95
N PHE A 90 -10.80 -8.57 12.94
CA PHE A 90 -10.07 -9.70 12.39
C PHE A 90 -10.10 -10.95 13.29
N ASP A 91 -10.20 -10.76 14.60
CA ASP A 91 -10.14 -11.84 15.60
C ASP A 91 -11.50 -12.13 16.26
N SER A 92 -12.56 -11.44 15.81
CA SER A 92 -13.94 -11.59 16.29
C SER A 92 -14.10 -11.25 17.78
N ASN A 93 -13.30 -10.32 18.30
CA ASN A 93 -13.35 -9.91 19.71
C ASN A 93 -14.33 -8.74 19.97
N GLY A 94 -14.95 -8.19 18.93
CA GLY A 94 -15.88 -7.06 18.99
C GLY A 94 -15.22 -5.68 18.90
N VAL A 95 -13.89 -5.60 18.79
CA VAL A 95 -13.10 -4.38 18.56
C VAL A 95 -12.68 -4.37 17.10
N TYR A 96 -12.95 -3.27 16.41
CA TYR A 96 -12.63 -3.15 14.99
C TYR A 96 -11.28 -2.46 14.78
N GLU A 97 -10.41 -3.09 13.99
CA GLU A 97 -9.26 -2.46 13.35
C GLU A 97 -9.69 -1.69 12.09
N LEU A 98 -8.77 -0.90 11.53
CA LEU A 98 -8.91 -0.29 10.22
C LEU A 98 -7.98 -0.95 9.21
N LEU A 99 -8.54 -1.50 8.14
CA LEU A 99 -7.78 -1.96 6.98
C LEU A 99 -7.71 -0.84 5.93
N ALA A 100 -6.53 -0.26 5.77
CA ALA A 100 -6.25 0.86 4.88
C ALA A 100 -5.58 0.40 3.58
N TYR A 101 -6.10 0.85 2.44
CA TYR A 101 -5.63 0.48 1.10
C TYR A 101 -4.93 1.65 0.42
N GLN A 102 -3.67 1.48 0.04
CA GLN A 102 -2.94 2.41 -0.83
C GLN A 102 -2.42 1.68 -2.07
N LYS A 103 -2.81 2.13 -3.26
CA LYS A 103 -2.42 1.48 -4.51
C LYS A 103 -0.94 1.74 -4.82
N ILE A 104 -0.21 0.68 -5.16
CA ILE A 104 1.14 0.75 -5.71
C ILE A 104 1.01 0.90 -7.22
N ALA A 105 1.42 2.05 -7.75
CA ALA A 105 1.46 2.35 -9.16
C ALA A 105 2.88 2.25 -9.73
N GLY A 106 3.00 1.73 -10.95
CA GLY A 106 4.24 1.63 -11.70
C GLY A 106 4.60 2.93 -12.41
N ARG A 107 4.95 2.83 -13.69
CA ARG A 107 5.41 3.98 -14.51
C ARG A 107 4.38 5.10 -14.64
N TYR A 108 3.10 4.76 -14.53
CA TYR A 108 1.97 5.70 -14.60
C TYR A 108 0.83 5.21 -13.72
N ASN A 109 -0.09 6.10 -13.34
CA ASN A 109 -1.11 5.80 -12.33
C ASN A 109 -2.05 4.64 -12.72
N ALA A 110 -2.28 4.41 -14.03
CA ALA A 110 -3.07 3.29 -14.50
C ALA A 110 -2.32 1.93 -14.43
N ASP A 111 -1.00 1.93 -14.30
CA ASP A 111 -0.17 0.73 -14.12
C ASP A 111 -0.25 0.25 -12.66
N SER A 112 -1.31 -0.47 -12.33
CA SER A 112 -1.52 -0.96 -10.96
C SER A 112 -0.66 -2.20 -10.69
N LEU A 113 0.34 -2.11 -9.83
CA LEU A 113 1.21 -3.22 -9.43
C LEU A 113 0.64 -4.03 -8.26
N GLY A 114 -0.17 -3.40 -7.42
CA GLY A 114 -0.76 -4.01 -6.24
C GLY A 114 -1.23 -2.96 -5.24
N TYR A 115 -1.36 -3.34 -3.98
CA TYR A 115 -1.73 -2.46 -2.88
C TYR A 115 -0.84 -2.72 -1.67
N VAL A 116 -0.45 -1.66 -0.98
CA VAL A 116 -0.06 -1.76 0.43
C VAL A 116 -1.33 -1.76 1.27
N LEU A 117 -1.43 -2.75 2.15
CA LEU A 117 -2.52 -2.94 3.09
C LEU A 117 -1.98 -2.75 4.50
N ASN A 118 -2.40 -1.67 5.17
CA ASN A 118 -2.08 -1.44 6.57
C ASN A 118 -3.27 -1.81 7.43
N THR A 119 -3.07 -2.74 8.38
CA THR A 119 -4.01 -2.97 9.47
C THR A 119 -3.62 -2.07 10.63
N LEU A 120 -4.53 -1.17 11.01
CA LEU A 120 -4.33 -0.25 12.11
C LEU A 120 -5.21 -0.65 13.30
N LYS A 121 -4.60 -1.01 14.43
CA LYS A 121 -5.32 -1.33 15.65
C LYS A 121 -5.53 -0.12 16.53
N TRP A 122 -6.61 -0.13 17.29
CA TRP A 122 -6.84 0.89 18.31
C TRP A 122 -5.94 0.63 19.53
N LYS A 123 -5.03 1.56 19.83
CA LYS A 123 -4.15 1.49 20.98
C LYS A 123 -3.81 2.91 21.48
N ASP A 124 -3.79 3.10 22.80
CA ASP A 124 -3.39 4.37 23.42
C ASP A 124 -4.13 5.60 22.85
N ASN A 125 -5.45 5.46 22.65
CA ASN A 125 -6.34 6.49 22.09
C ASN A 125 -6.04 6.93 20.64
N ARG A 126 -5.40 6.08 19.84
CA ARG A 126 -5.17 6.31 18.42
C ARG A 126 -5.15 4.99 17.64
N PHE A 127 -5.25 5.07 16.32
CA PHE A 127 -4.96 3.96 15.43
C PHE A 127 -3.45 3.87 15.19
N VAL A 128 -2.87 2.68 15.34
CA VAL A 128 -1.43 2.43 15.15
C VAL A 128 -1.23 1.24 14.22
N LEU A 129 -0.18 1.26 13.41
CA LEU A 129 0.17 0.12 12.56
C LEU A 129 0.37 -1.13 13.42
N ASP A 130 -0.41 -2.17 13.12
CA ASP A 130 -0.29 -3.50 13.72
C ASP A 130 0.38 -4.48 12.76
N ASN A 131 -0.06 -4.46 11.50
CA ASN A 131 0.45 -5.32 10.44
C ASN A 131 0.44 -4.58 9.10
N GLN A 132 1.35 -4.94 8.21
CA GLN A 132 1.40 -4.47 6.84
C GLN A 132 1.58 -5.64 5.89
N ASN A 133 0.88 -5.61 4.75
CA ASN A 133 1.02 -6.60 3.70
C ASN A 133 1.02 -5.91 2.33
N VAL A 134 1.60 -6.58 1.33
CA VAL A 134 1.44 -6.21 -0.07
C VAL A 134 0.56 -7.23 -0.76
N ALA A 135 -0.55 -6.76 -1.33
CA ALA A 135 -1.46 -7.59 -2.13
C ALA A 135 -1.23 -7.34 -3.63
N ILE A 136 -1.12 -8.43 -4.40
CA ILE A 136 -0.90 -8.41 -5.85
C ILE A 136 -2.05 -9.11 -6.58
N PHE A 137 -2.20 -8.83 -7.87
CA PHE A 137 -3.23 -9.45 -8.70
C PHE A 137 -2.81 -10.85 -9.14
N GLY A 138 -3.77 -11.77 -9.24
CA GLY A 138 -3.54 -13.07 -9.87
C GLY A 138 -3.33 -12.93 -11.39
N SER A 139 -2.62 -13.88 -11.98
CA SER A 139 -2.48 -14.05 -13.42
C SER A 139 -3.17 -15.33 -13.87
N GLN A 140 -3.70 -15.35 -15.10
CA GLN A 140 -4.18 -16.58 -15.71
C GLN A 140 -3.00 -17.51 -16.02
N THR A 141 -3.20 -18.81 -15.87
CA THR A 141 -2.26 -19.89 -16.21
C THR A 141 -2.53 -20.44 -17.59
#